data_AF-A0A354TBG2-F1
#
_entry.id   AF-A0A354TBG2-F1
#
_cell.length_a   1.000
_cell.length_b   1.000
_cell.length_c   1.000
_cell.angle_alpha   90.00
_cell.angle_beta   90.00
_cell.angle_gamma   90.00
#
_symmetry.space_group_name_H-M   'P 1'
#
loop_
_entity.id
_entity.type
_entity.pdbx_description
1 polymer ?
#
loop_
_entity_poly.entity_id
_entity_poly.type
_entity_poly.pdbx_seq_one_letter_code
_entity_poly.pdbx_strand_id
1 'polypeptide(L)'
;MSIPIADMCPKWLIFIVLFAGCHRATEHVTEARPQTQNTPPSTIMTTPQERVQSYIREWHQYWRDCGGSNQMSAAFVSASFMTTMEKWEKSVQSLAGKHWLTPDADQSASHFGYPPDHDAAAEKVVKHEVRGDTAVVETELIQQGSPTFYEYQLKLDNGDWRIASMMRFYDREEKQAFDEAETRSLLEKASFAADLSPPEKGDEPNCEVLFEDVRVVKGTLMEKEGKIRVLKVGKLSLPSGTIIARDFGYSPEEARPLSLKVQPGEYEVEACVLERRVAAMRVLFASSDQKPFVYRQAVTVDGGSSIIGVDAGNVAICDGQAYMSRTRRNHEREYQEWVEKTLARAPGSPDLTFLKLGDLPQNTAVVSGSGYGDGGYPAYWVFDAKNKLLAFVIDFQIAAEKLYRVVKVPWKSGLSGIVHKEPECAIEVERATGVVVRGSNVSEARWLDAAGGVVATSHQFASSHSHDEQTFSVDFERLDRDAVTLEIKIYTGFRNNR
;
A
#
# COMPACT_ATOMS: atom_id res chain seq x y z
N MET A 1 -11.41 23.53 -22.03
CA MET A 1 -12.28 23.06 -20.92
C MET A 1 -12.35 21.57 -21.05
N SER A 2 -11.51 20.87 -20.29
CA SER A 2 -11.31 19.42 -20.37
C SER A 2 -11.30 18.91 -18.94
N ILE A 3 -12.24 18.03 -18.61
CA ILE A 3 -12.38 17.41 -17.29
C ILE A 3 -11.62 16.07 -17.36
N PRO A 4 -10.71 15.76 -16.43
CA PRO A 4 -10.03 14.47 -16.41
C PRO A 4 -10.88 13.43 -15.68
N ILE A 5 -10.96 12.26 -16.30
CA ILE A 5 -11.48 11.00 -15.76
C ILE A 5 -10.43 10.49 -14.76
N ALA A 6 -10.66 10.76 -13.47
CA ALA A 6 -9.86 10.23 -12.37
C ALA A 6 -10.81 9.98 -11.20
N ASP A 7 -11.60 8.92 -11.30
CA ASP A 7 -12.42 8.42 -10.19
C ASP A 7 -12.75 6.93 -10.43
N MET A 8 -11.75 6.07 -10.25
CA MET A 8 -11.95 4.67 -9.87
C MET A 8 -10.89 4.35 -8.80
N CYS A 9 -11.20 4.72 -7.56
CA CYS A 9 -10.36 4.48 -6.39
C CYS A 9 -10.76 3.14 -5.75
N PRO A 10 -9.86 2.16 -5.53
CA PRO A 10 -10.18 0.93 -4.83
C PRO A 10 -10.13 1.15 -3.30
N LYS A 11 -10.99 2.03 -2.76
CA LYS A 11 -11.10 2.29 -1.31
C LYS A 11 -11.55 1.08 -0.46
N TRP A 12 -11.83 -0.06 -1.09
CA TRP A 12 -12.44 -1.22 -0.44
C TRP A 12 -11.45 -2.32 -0.02
N LEU A 13 -10.20 -2.33 -0.52
CA LEU A 13 -9.21 -3.32 -0.09
C LEU A 13 -8.53 -2.97 1.25
N ILE A 14 -8.48 -1.68 1.61
CA ILE A 14 -7.76 -1.18 2.80
C ILE A 14 -8.47 -1.57 4.12
N PHE A 15 -9.77 -1.82 4.10
CA PHE A 15 -10.53 -2.17 5.32
C PHE A 15 -10.23 -3.58 5.85
N ILE A 16 -9.76 -4.52 5.01
CA ILE A 16 -9.53 -5.91 5.41
C ILE A 16 -8.21 -6.08 6.17
N VAL A 17 -7.17 -5.30 5.83
CA VAL A 17 -5.85 -5.42 6.47
C VAL A 17 -5.81 -4.80 7.87
N LEU A 18 -6.62 -3.78 8.15
CA LEU A 18 -6.61 -3.09 9.46
C LEU A 18 -7.50 -3.74 10.53
N PHE A 19 -8.53 -4.52 10.17
CA PHE A 19 -9.42 -5.18 11.16
C PHE A 19 -9.06 -6.64 11.46
N ALA A 20 -8.34 -7.35 10.59
CA ALA A 20 -7.96 -8.75 10.82
C ALA A 20 -6.98 -8.93 12.00
N GLY A 21 -6.33 -7.87 12.48
CA GLY A 21 -5.29 -7.92 13.52
C GLY A 21 -5.76 -7.82 14.98
N CYS A 22 -7.05 -7.54 15.26
CA CYS A 22 -7.44 -7.12 16.62
C CYS A 22 -8.23 -8.12 17.49
N HIS A 23 -8.75 -9.24 16.98
CA HIS A 23 -9.43 -10.24 17.82
C HIS A 23 -9.11 -11.69 17.43
N ARG A 24 -7.92 -12.18 17.84
CA ARG A 24 -7.71 -13.61 18.18
C ARG A 24 -6.82 -13.71 19.40
N ALA A 25 -7.39 -13.46 20.57
CA ALA A 25 -6.89 -14.06 21.80
C ALA A 25 -7.41 -15.50 21.83
N THR A 26 -6.56 -16.46 21.46
CA THR A 26 -6.86 -17.88 21.59
C THR A 26 -6.75 -18.28 23.06
N GLU A 27 -7.86 -18.29 23.78
CA GLU A 27 -8.00 -19.17 24.95
C GLU A 27 -8.18 -20.61 24.45
N HIS A 28 -7.31 -21.50 24.92
CA HIS A 28 -7.42 -22.93 24.67
C HIS A 28 -8.65 -23.50 25.39
N VAL A 29 -9.79 -23.51 24.69
CA VAL A 29 -10.91 -24.39 25.02
C VAL A 29 -10.82 -25.59 24.09
N THR A 30 -10.57 -26.77 24.64
CA THR A 30 -10.78 -28.04 23.97
C THR A 30 -12.27 -28.25 23.74
N GLU A 31 -12.77 -27.81 22.59
CA GLU A 31 -14.12 -28.10 22.12
C GLU A 31 -14.10 -29.13 20.98
N ALA A 32 -15.06 -30.05 21.05
CA ALA A 32 -15.21 -31.20 20.18
C ALA A 32 -15.45 -30.79 18.72
N ARG A 33 -14.94 -31.60 17.79
CA ARG A 33 -15.24 -31.51 16.34
C ARG A 33 -16.75 -31.28 16.12
N PRO A 34 -17.17 -30.26 15.36
CA PRO A 34 -18.56 -30.14 14.96
C PRO A 34 -18.94 -31.36 14.11
N GLN A 35 -20.04 -32.01 14.47
CA GLN A 35 -20.68 -33.00 13.63
C GLN A 35 -21.02 -32.36 12.28
N THR A 36 -20.69 -33.06 11.20
CA THR A 36 -21.06 -32.76 9.82
C THR A 36 -22.57 -32.49 9.74
N GLN A 37 -22.97 -31.22 9.65
CA GLN A 37 -24.34 -30.87 9.29
C GLN A 37 -24.58 -31.40 7.87
N ASN A 38 -25.60 -32.24 7.73
CA ASN A 38 -26.05 -32.78 6.46
C ASN A 38 -26.44 -31.65 5.52
N THR A 39 -25.51 -31.23 4.66
CA THR A 39 -25.80 -30.35 3.53
C THR A 39 -26.72 -31.12 2.58
N PRO A 40 -27.85 -30.54 2.11
CA PRO A 40 -28.66 -31.19 1.09
C PRO A 40 -27.80 -31.52 -0.13
N PRO A 41 -28.02 -32.67 -0.81
CA PRO A 41 -27.20 -33.07 -1.94
C PRO A 41 -27.28 -31.98 -3.01
N SER A 42 -26.15 -31.33 -3.31
CA SER A 42 -26.10 -30.38 -4.41
C SER A 42 -26.40 -31.13 -5.69
N THR A 43 -27.24 -30.56 -6.56
CA THR A 43 -27.39 -31.05 -7.93
C THR A 43 -26.00 -31.25 -8.54
N ILE A 44 -25.70 -32.47 -8.97
CA ILE A 44 -24.42 -32.79 -9.63
C ILE A 44 -24.32 -31.96 -10.90
N MET A 45 -23.24 -31.19 -11.03
CA MET A 45 -22.97 -30.37 -12.20
C MET A 45 -21.96 -31.10 -13.10
N THR A 46 -22.46 -31.58 -14.23
CA THR A 46 -21.68 -32.40 -15.16
C THR A 46 -20.69 -31.61 -16.01
N THR A 47 -20.86 -30.29 -16.09
CA THR A 47 -19.92 -29.39 -16.79
C THR A 47 -19.42 -28.26 -15.87
N PRO A 48 -18.20 -27.77 -16.08
CA PRO A 48 -17.66 -26.69 -15.25
C PRO A 48 -18.40 -25.36 -15.47
N GLN A 49 -18.93 -25.10 -16.67
CA GLN A 49 -19.70 -23.90 -16.97
C GLN A 49 -21.06 -23.91 -16.24
N GLU A 50 -21.76 -25.06 -16.19
CA GLU A 50 -22.99 -25.19 -15.41
C GLU A 50 -22.74 -24.92 -13.93
N ARG A 51 -21.62 -25.41 -13.39
CA ARG A 51 -21.21 -25.13 -12.00
C ARG A 51 -21.04 -23.63 -11.76
N VAL A 52 -20.24 -22.94 -12.58
CA VAL A 52 -19.99 -21.50 -12.43
C VAL A 52 -21.27 -20.68 -12.60
N GLN A 53 -22.09 -20.98 -13.60
CA GLN A 53 -23.36 -20.29 -13.81
C GLN A 53 -24.36 -20.52 -12.66
N SER A 54 -24.36 -21.72 -12.06
CA SER A 54 -25.19 -21.98 -10.88
C SER A 54 -24.71 -21.21 -9.66
N TYR A 55 -23.39 -21.14 -9.46
CA TYR A 55 -22.79 -20.32 -8.42
C TYR A 55 -23.19 -18.84 -8.57
N ILE A 56 -23.00 -18.24 -9.74
CA ILE A 56 -23.36 -16.83 -10.03
C ILE A 56 -24.85 -16.56 -9.77
N ARG A 57 -25.75 -17.44 -10.24
CA ARG A 57 -27.20 -17.31 -10.01
C ARG A 57 -27.57 -17.31 -8.54
N GLU A 58 -27.00 -18.24 -7.78
CA GLU A 58 -27.33 -18.41 -6.37
C GLU A 58 -26.69 -17.32 -5.51
N TRP A 59 -25.45 -16.94 -5.80
CA TRP A 59 -24.77 -15.78 -5.20
C TRP A 59 -25.62 -14.52 -5.36
N HIS A 60 -26.02 -14.22 -6.60
CA HIS A 60 -26.82 -13.02 -6.89
C HIS A 60 -28.20 -13.08 -6.22
N GLN A 61 -28.81 -14.27 -6.15
CA GLN A 61 -30.07 -14.46 -5.41
C GLN A 61 -29.89 -14.16 -3.92
N TYR A 62 -28.85 -14.69 -3.28
CA TYR A 62 -28.55 -14.42 -1.87
C TYR A 62 -28.27 -12.95 -1.60
N TRP A 63 -27.53 -12.27 -2.50
CA TRP A 63 -27.31 -10.83 -2.41
C TRP A 63 -28.64 -10.05 -2.44
N ARG A 64 -29.56 -10.40 -3.35
CA ARG A 64 -30.90 -9.80 -3.41
C ARG A 64 -31.73 -10.09 -2.15
N ASP A 65 -31.69 -11.32 -1.65
CA ASP A 65 -32.43 -11.74 -0.46
C ASP A 65 -31.92 -11.04 0.81
N CYS A 66 -30.66 -10.61 0.84
CA CYS A 66 -30.07 -9.80 1.90
C CYS A 66 -30.35 -8.30 1.76
N GLY A 67 -31.15 -7.88 0.78
CA GLY A 67 -31.64 -6.50 0.65
C GLY A 67 -30.93 -5.66 -0.42
N GLY A 68 -29.91 -6.21 -1.10
CA GLY A 68 -29.21 -5.58 -2.21
C GLY A 68 -28.84 -4.10 -1.99
N SER A 69 -29.15 -3.25 -2.98
CA SER A 69 -28.85 -1.80 -2.97
C SER A 69 -29.63 -1.00 -1.92
N ASN A 70 -30.80 -1.49 -1.48
CA ASN A 70 -31.75 -0.68 -0.70
C ASN A 70 -31.36 -0.52 0.77
N GLN A 71 -30.41 -1.31 1.29
CA GLN A 71 -29.93 -1.19 2.67
C GLN A 71 -28.57 -0.48 2.80
N MET A 72 -27.78 -0.40 1.72
CA MET A 72 -26.44 0.17 1.78
C MET A 72 -26.42 1.71 1.87
N SER A 73 -27.44 2.40 1.35
CA SER A 73 -27.55 3.86 1.47
C SER A 73 -28.11 4.35 2.81
N ALA A 74 -28.73 3.46 3.60
CA ALA A 74 -29.46 3.83 4.82
C ALA A 74 -28.84 3.33 6.13
N ALA A 75 -27.79 2.50 6.09
CA ALA A 75 -27.35 1.76 7.26
C ALA A 75 -25.82 1.82 7.47
N PHE A 76 -25.31 2.96 7.92
CA PHE A 76 -23.95 2.99 8.48
C PHE A 76 -23.90 2.82 10.01
N VAL A 77 -25.03 2.85 10.74
CA VAL A 77 -25.02 2.68 12.21
C VAL A 77 -26.35 2.16 12.79
N SER A 78 -26.93 1.07 12.26
CA SER A 78 -28.14 0.48 12.87
C SER A 78 -28.01 -1.02 13.14
N ALA A 79 -28.73 -1.53 14.14
CA ALA A 79 -28.84 -2.97 14.43
C ALA A 79 -29.35 -3.79 13.22
N SER A 80 -30.03 -3.14 12.27
CA SER A 80 -30.43 -3.75 11.00
C SER A 80 -29.24 -4.14 10.14
N PHE A 81 -28.13 -3.39 10.17
CA PHE A 81 -26.94 -3.70 9.36
C PHE A 81 -26.27 -5.00 9.83
N MET A 82 -26.08 -5.15 11.14
CA MET A 82 -25.49 -6.37 11.72
C MET A 82 -26.31 -7.61 11.39
N THR A 83 -27.64 -7.51 11.47
CA THR A 83 -28.54 -8.62 11.11
C THR A 83 -28.42 -9.00 9.64
N THR A 84 -28.26 -8.01 8.76
CA THR A 84 -28.04 -8.23 7.32
C THR A 84 -26.68 -8.88 7.05
N MET A 85 -25.62 -8.43 7.72
CA MET A 85 -24.29 -9.03 7.58
C MET A 85 -24.25 -10.47 8.10
N GLU A 86 -24.89 -10.77 9.23
CA GLU A 86 -25.03 -12.14 9.73
C GLU A 86 -25.82 -13.04 8.76
N LYS A 87 -26.89 -12.50 8.16
CA LYS A 87 -27.67 -13.21 7.14
C LYS A 87 -26.82 -13.49 5.90
N TRP A 88 -26.08 -12.48 5.43
CA TRP A 88 -25.16 -12.59 4.30
C TRP A 88 -24.09 -13.64 4.55
N GLU A 89 -23.42 -13.60 5.70
CA GLU A 89 -22.38 -14.54 6.07
C GLU A 89 -22.89 -15.99 6.05
N LYS A 90 -24.07 -16.24 6.64
CA LYS A 90 -24.72 -17.57 6.60
C LYS A 90 -25.07 -18.02 5.17
N SER A 91 -25.58 -17.10 4.35
CA SER A 91 -25.88 -17.37 2.94
C SER A 91 -24.62 -17.74 2.16
N VAL A 92 -23.52 -17.02 2.35
CA VAL A 92 -22.24 -17.34 1.70
C VAL A 92 -21.66 -18.66 2.19
N GLN A 93 -21.71 -18.96 3.49
CA GLN A 93 -21.26 -20.26 4.00
C GLN A 93 -22.05 -21.43 3.37
N SER A 94 -23.36 -21.27 3.20
CA SER A 94 -24.20 -22.23 2.50
C SER A 94 -23.83 -22.36 1.02
N LEU A 95 -23.57 -21.24 0.35
CA LEU A 95 -23.11 -21.20 -1.04
C LEU A 95 -21.78 -21.93 -1.22
N ALA A 96 -20.83 -21.67 -0.31
CA ALA A 96 -19.51 -22.26 -0.29
C ALA A 96 -19.58 -23.79 -0.20
N GLY A 97 -20.35 -24.33 0.75
CA GLY A 97 -20.56 -25.79 0.88
C GLY A 97 -21.18 -26.45 -0.36
N LYS A 98 -21.94 -25.70 -1.15
CA LYS A 98 -22.61 -26.21 -2.34
C LYS A 98 -21.76 -26.20 -3.60
N HIS A 99 -20.90 -25.19 -3.78
CA HIS A 99 -20.19 -24.97 -5.05
C HIS A 99 -18.69 -25.20 -4.99
N TRP A 100 -18.09 -25.04 -3.82
CA TRP A 100 -16.64 -25.08 -3.68
C TRP A 100 -16.13 -26.47 -3.30
N LEU A 101 -14.88 -26.75 -3.68
CA LEU A 101 -14.15 -27.96 -3.30
C LEU A 101 -13.78 -27.93 -1.81
N THR A 102 -13.47 -26.74 -1.30
CA THR A 102 -13.22 -26.47 0.12
C THR A 102 -14.04 -25.25 0.50
N PRO A 103 -15.01 -25.35 1.43
CA PRO A 103 -15.88 -24.23 1.77
C PRO A 103 -15.12 -22.97 2.23
N ASP A 104 -14.01 -23.14 2.95
CA ASP A 104 -13.18 -22.02 3.43
C ASP A 104 -12.43 -21.26 2.32
N ALA A 105 -12.44 -21.76 1.08
CA ALA A 105 -11.83 -21.09 -0.06
C ALA A 105 -12.71 -19.96 -0.64
N ASP A 106 -14.01 -19.92 -0.31
CA ASP A 106 -14.91 -18.87 -0.75
C ASP A 106 -14.71 -17.59 0.08
N GLN A 107 -14.15 -16.55 -0.56
CA GLN A 107 -13.94 -15.24 0.05
C GLN A 107 -15.12 -14.28 -0.17
N SER A 108 -16.26 -14.74 -0.69
CA SER A 108 -17.43 -13.87 -0.95
C SER A 108 -18.02 -13.22 0.30
N ALA A 109 -17.75 -13.77 1.49
CA ALA A 109 -18.31 -13.26 2.73
C ALA A 109 -17.80 -11.83 3.04
N SER A 110 -16.60 -11.48 2.57
CA SER A 110 -16.04 -10.13 2.69
C SER A 110 -16.54 -9.15 1.61
N HIS A 111 -17.40 -9.59 0.70
CA HIS A 111 -17.82 -8.85 -0.49
C HIS A 111 -19.35 -8.67 -0.51
N PHE A 112 -19.84 -7.74 0.31
CA PHE A 112 -21.25 -7.31 0.28
C PHE A 112 -21.33 -5.85 -0.17
N GLY A 113 -21.36 -5.64 -1.49
CA GLY A 113 -21.27 -4.32 -2.12
C GLY A 113 -22.40 -3.99 -3.10
N TYR A 114 -22.46 -2.73 -3.54
CA TYR A 114 -23.24 -2.29 -4.69
C TYR A 114 -22.29 -1.60 -5.68
N PRO A 115 -22.30 -1.97 -6.97
CA PRO A 115 -23.10 -3.04 -7.58
C PRO A 115 -22.70 -4.45 -7.08
N PRO A 116 -23.53 -5.49 -7.31
CA PRO A 116 -23.20 -6.85 -6.89
C PRO A 116 -21.98 -7.40 -7.65
N ASP A 117 -21.08 -8.09 -6.94
CA ASP A 117 -19.89 -8.71 -7.54
C ASP A 117 -20.23 -9.77 -8.60
N HIS A 118 -21.40 -10.41 -8.49
CA HIS A 118 -21.93 -11.31 -9.50
C HIS A 118 -23.37 -10.95 -9.87
N ASP A 119 -23.68 -10.97 -11.17
CA ASP A 119 -25.03 -10.75 -11.68
C ASP A 119 -25.34 -11.74 -12.81
N ALA A 120 -26.22 -12.70 -12.53
CA ALA A 120 -26.62 -13.73 -13.48
C ALA A 120 -27.17 -13.23 -14.83
N ALA A 121 -27.69 -12.00 -14.91
CA ALA A 121 -28.18 -11.43 -16.16
C ALA A 121 -27.10 -10.72 -16.97
N ALA A 122 -26.09 -10.15 -16.28
CA ALA A 122 -25.04 -9.34 -16.89
C ALA A 122 -23.72 -10.09 -17.07
N GLU A 123 -23.45 -11.09 -16.23
CA GLU A 123 -22.23 -11.89 -16.23
C GLU A 123 -22.33 -13.07 -17.21
N LYS A 124 -21.36 -13.19 -18.12
CA LYS A 124 -21.36 -14.20 -19.18
C LYS A 124 -20.06 -14.99 -19.18
N VAL A 125 -20.15 -16.29 -19.44
CA VAL A 125 -18.97 -17.12 -19.70
C VAL A 125 -18.36 -16.71 -21.04
N VAL A 126 -17.09 -16.30 -21.02
CA VAL A 126 -16.34 -15.85 -22.20
C VAL A 126 -15.26 -16.82 -22.63
N LYS A 127 -14.76 -17.66 -21.72
CA LYS A 127 -13.74 -18.69 -22.00
C LYS A 127 -14.00 -19.89 -21.10
N HIS A 128 -13.71 -21.10 -21.59
CA HIS A 128 -13.57 -22.26 -20.73
C HIS A 128 -12.59 -23.25 -21.35
N GLU A 129 -11.87 -23.97 -20.50
CA GLU A 129 -10.91 -25.00 -20.89
C GLU A 129 -10.98 -26.16 -19.91
N VAL A 130 -11.03 -27.39 -20.39
CA VAL A 130 -11.06 -28.60 -19.57
C VAL A 130 -9.81 -29.42 -19.85
N ARG A 131 -9.07 -29.78 -18.80
CA ARG A 131 -7.87 -30.60 -18.85
C ARG A 131 -7.99 -31.74 -17.82
N GLY A 132 -8.49 -32.89 -18.28
CA GLY A 132 -8.69 -34.06 -17.42
C GLY A 132 -9.72 -33.78 -16.33
N ASP A 133 -9.28 -33.85 -15.06
CA ASP A 133 -10.09 -33.57 -13.87
C ASP A 133 -10.02 -32.10 -13.42
N THR A 134 -9.42 -31.22 -14.21
CA THR A 134 -9.35 -29.78 -13.93
C THR A 134 -9.98 -28.96 -15.04
N ALA A 135 -10.48 -27.78 -14.70
CA ALA A 135 -11.01 -26.85 -15.67
C ALA A 135 -10.76 -25.40 -15.25
N VAL A 136 -10.68 -24.51 -16.23
CA VAL A 136 -10.72 -23.06 -16.04
C VAL A 136 -11.94 -22.53 -16.75
N VAL A 137 -12.75 -21.72 -16.07
CA VAL A 137 -13.88 -20.99 -16.66
C VAL A 137 -13.67 -19.52 -16.41
N GLU A 138 -13.82 -18.71 -17.44
CA GLU A 138 -13.75 -17.25 -17.33
C GLU A 138 -15.10 -16.63 -17.61
N THR A 139 -15.48 -15.67 -16.77
CA THR A 139 -16.67 -14.85 -16.98
C THR A 139 -16.31 -13.37 -17.13
N GLU A 140 -17.15 -12.63 -17.84
CA GLU A 140 -17.09 -11.19 -18.01
C GLU A 140 -18.39 -10.59 -17.47
N LEU A 141 -18.26 -9.65 -16.53
CA LEU A 141 -19.33 -8.86 -15.96
C LEU A 141 -19.14 -7.41 -16.39
N ILE A 142 -20.10 -6.86 -17.14
CA ILE A 142 -20.07 -5.44 -17.53
C ILE A 142 -21.02 -4.68 -16.61
N GLN A 143 -20.45 -3.93 -15.68
CA GLN A 143 -21.20 -3.04 -14.79
C GLN A 143 -20.60 -1.64 -14.84
N GLN A 144 -21.47 -0.62 -14.84
CA GLN A 144 -21.06 0.79 -14.81
C GLN A 144 -20.07 1.22 -15.91
N GLY A 145 -20.01 0.49 -17.02
CA GLY A 145 -19.15 0.81 -18.17
C GLY A 145 -17.75 0.20 -18.15
N SER A 146 -17.38 -0.50 -17.08
CA SER A 146 -16.07 -1.20 -16.99
C SER A 146 -16.28 -2.71 -16.88
N PRO A 147 -15.60 -3.52 -17.70
CA PRO A 147 -15.65 -4.97 -17.56
C PRO A 147 -14.86 -5.41 -16.32
N THR A 148 -15.40 -6.38 -15.61
CA THR A 148 -14.70 -7.17 -14.60
C THR A 148 -14.67 -8.62 -15.09
N PHE A 149 -13.54 -9.29 -14.94
CA PHE A 149 -13.36 -10.68 -15.34
C PHE A 149 -13.19 -11.55 -14.11
N TYR A 150 -13.81 -12.72 -14.09
CA TYR A 150 -13.57 -13.73 -13.05
C TYR A 150 -13.01 -15.00 -13.68
N GLU A 151 -11.90 -15.50 -13.11
CA GLU A 151 -11.32 -16.79 -13.45
C GLU A 151 -11.63 -17.78 -12.33
N TYR A 152 -12.40 -18.81 -12.68
CA TYR A 152 -12.71 -19.92 -11.80
C TYR A 152 -11.81 -21.10 -12.17
N GLN A 153 -11.02 -21.59 -11.22
CA GLN A 153 -10.36 -22.88 -11.36
C GLN A 153 -11.24 -23.94 -10.69
N LEU A 154 -11.54 -25.01 -11.42
CA LEU A 154 -12.41 -26.08 -10.97
C LEU A 154 -11.69 -27.43 -10.98
N LYS A 155 -12.16 -28.32 -10.12
CA LYS A 155 -11.77 -29.73 -10.07
C LYS A 155 -12.99 -30.63 -10.13
N LEU A 156 -12.89 -31.73 -10.87
CA LEU A 156 -13.89 -32.78 -10.90
C LEU A 156 -13.74 -33.68 -9.67
N ASP A 157 -14.76 -33.71 -8.81
CA ASP A 157 -14.82 -34.57 -7.63
C ASP A 157 -16.05 -35.47 -7.71
N ASN A 158 -15.85 -36.79 -7.77
CA ASN A 158 -16.93 -37.78 -7.83
C ASN A 158 -17.99 -37.53 -8.92
N GLY A 159 -17.56 -37.02 -10.09
CA GLY A 159 -18.45 -36.71 -11.21
C GLY A 159 -19.12 -35.33 -11.13
N ASP A 160 -18.74 -34.52 -10.13
CA ASP A 160 -19.27 -33.19 -9.88
C ASP A 160 -18.16 -32.14 -9.95
N TRP A 161 -18.30 -31.14 -10.82
CA TRP A 161 -17.34 -30.04 -10.89
C TRP A 161 -17.47 -29.14 -9.68
N ARG A 162 -16.35 -28.80 -9.03
CA ARG A 162 -16.30 -27.95 -7.84
C ARG A 162 -15.30 -26.82 -8.02
N ILE A 163 -15.65 -25.62 -7.55
CA ILE A 163 -14.78 -24.44 -7.61
C ILE A 163 -13.66 -24.63 -6.58
N ALA A 164 -12.42 -24.65 -7.05
CA ALA A 164 -11.22 -24.77 -6.22
C ALA A 164 -10.68 -23.38 -5.85
N SER A 165 -10.71 -22.43 -6.78
CA SER A 165 -10.34 -21.04 -6.55
C SER A 165 -11.07 -20.11 -7.51
N MET A 166 -11.17 -18.83 -7.13
CA MET A 166 -11.73 -17.76 -7.95
C MET A 166 -10.82 -16.54 -7.83
N MET A 167 -10.47 -15.92 -8.96
CA MET A 167 -9.73 -14.66 -9.02
C MET A 167 -10.50 -13.63 -9.83
N ARG A 168 -10.46 -12.37 -9.38
CA ARG A 168 -11.05 -11.22 -10.07
C ARG A 168 -9.96 -10.43 -10.79
N PHE A 169 -10.27 -9.98 -12.01
CA PHE A 169 -9.39 -9.15 -12.83
C PHE A 169 -10.14 -7.96 -13.41
N TYR A 170 -9.42 -6.86 -13.68
CA TYR A 170 -9.99 -5.65 -14.29
C TYR A 170 -9.62 -5.45 -15.76
N ASP A 171 -8.75 -6.30 -16.29
CA ASP A 171 -8.33 -6.28 -17.68
C ASP A 171 -8.29 -7.68 -18.30
N ARG A 172 -8.34 -7.72 -19.64
CA ARG A 172 -8.25 -8.96 -20.41
C ARG A 172 -6.84 -9.55 -20.35
N GLU A 173 -6.75 -10.88 -20.44
CA GLU A 173 -5.49 -11.64 -20.35
C GLU A 173 -4.40 -11.13 -21.30
N GLU A 174 -4.78 -10.75 -22.52
CA GLU A 174 -3.86 -10.38 -23.60
C GLU A 174 -3.32 -8.94 -23.49
N LYS A 175 -3.92 -8.11 -22.62
CA LYS A 175 -3.57 -6.69 -22.54
C LYS A 175 -2.24 -6.50 -21.81
N GLN A 176 -1.24 -6.09 -22.57
CA GLN A 176 0.08 -5.74 -22.03
C GLN A 176 0.00 -4.51 -21.12
N ALA A 177 0.83 -4.47 -20.08
CA ALA A 177 0.99 -3.27 -19.26
C ALA A 177 1.67 -2.15 -20.06
N PHE A 178 2.64 -2.51 -20.90
CA PHE A 178 3.40 -1.61 -21.76
C PHE A 178 3.44 -2.17 -23.18
N ASP A 179 3.52 -1.30 -24.17
CA ASP A 179 3.89 -1.74 -25.51
C ASP A 179 5.41 -2.02 -25.60
N GLU A 180 5.84 -2.84 -26.56
CA GLU A 180 7.24 -3.26 -26.68
C GLU A 180 8.18 -2.08 -27.01
N ALA A 181 7.72 -1.12 -27.81
CA ALA A 181 8.52 0.03 -28.22
C ALA A 181 8.70 1.03 -27.06
N GLU A 182 7.64 1.28 -26.30
CA GLU A 182 7.65 2.04 -25.06
C GLU A 182 8.56 1.39 -24.02
N THR A 183 8.43 0.07 -23.82
CA THR A 183 9.29 -0.69 -22.91
C THR A 183 10.76 -0.49 -23.25
N ARG A 184 11.13 -0.70 -24.52
CA ARG A 184 12.51 -0.50 -25.00
C ARG A 184 12.97 0.94 -24.77
N SER A 185 12.16 1.92 -25.16
CA SER A 185 12.46 3.34 -25.02
C SER A 185 12.70 3.75 -23.56
N LEU A 186 11.87 3.28 -22.62
CA LEU A 186 12.02 3.60 -21.20
C LEU A 186 13.26 2.94 -20.58
N LEU A 187 13.53 1.68 -20.91
CA LEU A 187 14.71 0.95 -20.40
C LEU A 187 16.02 1.48 -20.98
N GLU A 188 16.03 2.00 -22.21
CA GLU A 188 17.20 2.62 -22.85
C GLU A 188 17.59 3.96 -22.20
N LYS A 189 16.65 4.68 -21.60
CA LYS A 189 16.94 5.95 -20.89
C LYS A 189 17.75 5.76 -19.61
N ALA A 190 17.68 4.59 -18.98
CA ALA A 190 18.49 4.30 -17.80
C ALA A 190 19.97 4.10 -18.20
N SER A 191 20.89 4.64 -17.39
CA SER A 191 22.32 4.75 -17.72
C SER A 191 23.21 4.38 -16.53
N PHE A 192 24.40 3.80 -16.80
CA PHE A 192 25.43 3.58 -15.78
C PHE A 192 26.08 4.88 -15.27
N ALA A 193 25.89 5.98 -16.00
CA ALA A 193 26.41 7.30 -15.69
C ALA A 193 25.27 8.32 -15.58
N ALA A 194 24.15 7.91 -14.98
CA ALA A 194 23.03 8.82 -14.70
C ALA A 194 23.50 9.99 -13.84
N ASP A 195 22.99 11.19 -14.15
CA ASP A 195 23.19 12.36 -13.31
C ASP A 195 22.25 12.28 -12.10
N LEU A 196 22.82 12.28 -10.90
CA LEU A 196 22.07 12.04 -9.67
C LEU A 196 22.23 13.22 -8.72
N SER A 197 21.08 13.75 -8.29
CA SER A 197 21.02 14.84 -7.31
C SER A 197 21.41 14.37 -5.90
N PRO A 198 21.97 15.27 -5.08
CA PRO A 198 22.05 15.03 -3.63
C PRO A 198 20.63 14.89 -3.02
N PRO A 199 20.52 14.41 -1.78
CA PRO A 199 19.25 14.41 -1.03
C PRO A 199 18.60 15.80 -0.99
N GLU A 200 17.29 15.84 -0.73
CA GLU A 200 16.58 17.11 -0.61
C GLU A 200 17.19 17.97 0.52
N LYS A 201 17.08 19.29 0.36
CA LYS A 201 17.62 20.22 1.35
C LYS A 201 16.95 19.98 2.71
N GLY A 202 17.76 19.61 3.70
CA GLY A 202 17.31 19.35 5.07
C GLY A 202 17.14 17.86 5.40
N ASP A 203 17.17 16.99 4.39
CA ASP A 203 17.33 15.55 4.61
C ASP A 203 18.80 15.23 4.90
N GLU A 204 19.03 14.46 5.95
CA GLU A 204 20.34 13.94 6.36
C GLU A 204 20.29 12.41 6.40
N PRO A 205 20.16 11.73 5.23
CA PRO A 205 20.10 10.29 5.21
C PRO A 205 21.44 9.73 5.68
N ASN A 206 21.35 8.76 6.57
CA ASN A 206 22.48 7.94 6.98
C ASN A 206 22.03 6.48 7.03
N CYS A 207 21.54 5.96 5.91
CA CYS A 207 20.89 4.67 5.87
C CYS A 207 21.78 3.52 6.39
N GLU A 208 23.10 3.63 6.34
CA GLU A 208 23.99 2.60 6.89
C GLU A 208 23.79 2.35 8.39
N VAL A 209 23.42 3.37 9.17
CA VAL A 209 23.12 3.18 10.61
C VAL A 209 21.82 2.43 10.87
N LEU A 210 20.96 2.26 9.85
CA LEU A 210 19.78 1.41 9.90
C LEU A 210 20.16 -0.06 9.74
N PHE A 211 21.31 -0.35 9.12
CA PHE A 211 21.82 -1.70 8.89
C PHE A 211 22.94 -2.07 9.89
N GLU A 212 23.00 -1.39 11.03
CA GLU A 212 23.77 -1.78 12.21
C GLU A 212 22.90 -2.67 13.11
N ASP A 213 23.19 -3.97 13.11
CA ASP A 213 22.40 -4.94 13.86
C ASP A 213 22.45 -4.67 15.37
N VAL A 214 21.37 -5.03 16.07
CA VAL A 214 21.23 -4.92 17.52
C VAL A 214 21.12 -3.49 18.07
N ARG A 215 21.11 -2.47 17.22
CA ARG A 215 20.97 -1.07 17.62
C ARG A 215 19.60 -0.78 18.25
N VAL A 216 19.57 0.07 19.29
CA VAL A 216 18.32 0.58 19.88
C VAL A 216 18.02 1.95 19.29
N VAL A 217 16.81 2.11 18.75
CA VAL A 217 16.32 3.37 18.19
C VAL A 217 14.93 3.68 18.75
N LYS A 218 14.60 4.96 18.85
CA LYS A 218 13.24 5.41 19.19
C LYS A 218 12.41 5.44 17.90
N GLY A 219 11.38 4.61 17.80
CA GLY A 219 10.51 4.56 16.63
C GLY A 219 9.70 5.84 16.45
N THR A 220 9.54 6.31 15.21
CA THR A 220 8.97 7.62 14.87
C THR A 220 7.52 7.79 15.33
N LEU A 221 6.68 6.75 15.20
CA LEU A 221 5.25 6.84 15.50
C LEU A 221 4.92 6.40 16.93
N MET A 222 5.55 5.32 17.39
CA MET A 222 5.25 4.75 18.71
C MET A 222 5.99 5.46 19.83
N GLU A 223 7.00 6.27 19.51
CA GLU A 223 7.91 6.91 20.46
C GLU A 223 8.54 5.93 21.48
N LYS A 224 8.56 4.65 21.15
CA LYS A 224 9.13 3.58 21.97
C LYS A 224 10.50 3.22 21.46
N GLU A 225 11.40 2.94 22.39
CA GLU A 225 12.67 2.33 22.07
C GLU A 225 12.46 0.89 21.61
N GLY A 226 13.05 0.55 20.47
CA GLY A 226 13.01 -0.76 19.87
C GLY A 226 14.38 -1.15 19.34
N LYS A 227 14.63 -2.46 19.30
CA LYS A 227 15.86 -3.02 18.78
C LYS A 227 15.73 -3.30 17.29
N ILE A 228 16.63 -2.73 16.49
CA ILE A 228 16.82 -3.06 15.08
C ILE A 228 17.39 -4.47 14.97
N ARG A 229 16.86 -5.23 14.01
CA ARG A 229 17.43 -6.49 13.54
C ARG A 229 17.71 -6.38 12.05
N VAL A 230 18.92 -6.75 11.63
CA VAL A 230 19.28 -6.78 10.22
C VAL A 230 19.19 -8.21 9.71
N LEU A 231 18.39 -8.42 8.67
CA LEU A 231 18.14 -9.72 8.09
C LEU A 231 18.66 -9.77 6.66
N LYS A 232 19.44 -10.80 6.34
CA LYS A 232 19.73 -11.19 4.95
C LYS A 232 18.55 -12.01 4.47
N VAL A 233 17.76 -11.46 3.55
CA VAL A 233 16.46 -12.05 3.20
C VAL A 233 16.51 -12.94 1.96
N GLY A 234 17.51 -12.75 1.09
CA GLY A 234 17.71 -13.57 -0.10
C GLY A 234 18.35 -12.77 -1.22
N LYS A 235 18.28 -13.32 -2.45
CA LYS A 235 18.84 -12.71 -3.65
C LYS A 235 17.75 -12.23 -4.60
N LEU A 236 17.92 -11.01 -5.10
CA LEU A 236 17.14 -10.43 -6.19
C LEU A 236 17.92 -10.57 -7.50
N SER A 237 17.28 -11.14 -8.52
CA SER A 237 17.83 -11.25 -9.87
C SER A 237 17.45 -10.01 -10.69
N LEU A 238 18.45 -9.33 -11.24
CA LEU A 238 18.30 -8.13 -12.08
C LEU A 238 18.93 -8.36 -13.46
N PRO A 239 18.38 -9.26 -14.31
CA PRO A 239 18.96 -9.61 -15.60
C PRO A 239 19.04 -8.42 -16.58
N SER A 240 18.18 -7.42 -16.46
CA SER A 240 18.22 -6.21 -17.29
C SER A 240 19.21 -5.15 -16.78
N GLY A 241 19.67 -5.28 -15.54
CA GLY A 241 20.43 -4.23 -14.85
C GLY A 241 19.64 -2.93 -14.59
N THR A 242 18.34 -2.93 -14.88
CA THR A 242 17.45 -1.78 -14.69
C THR A 242 16.52 -2.08 -13.51
N ILE A 243 16.28 -1.09 -12.65
CA ILE A 243 15.48 -1.28 -11.43
C ILE A 243 14.22 -0.43 -11.52
N ILE A 244 13.09 -0.98 -11.10
CA ILE A 244 11.86 -0.26 -10.79
C ILE A 244 11.60 -0.38 -9.29
N ALA A 245 11.31 0.74 -8.62
CA ALA A 245 10.91 0.77 -7.23
C ALA A 245 9.60 1.54 -7.08
N ARG A 246 8.54 0.88 -6.61
CA ARG A 246 7.20 1.49 -6.52
C ARG A 246 6.24 0.70 -5.64
N ASP A 247 5.08 1.27 -5.36
CA ASP A 247 3.91 0.52 -4.92
C ASP A 247 3.51 -0.53 -5.97
N PHE A 248 3.45 -1.80 -5.55
CA PHE A 248 3.13 -2.95 -6.38
C PHE A 248 1.63 -3.13 -6.61
N GLY A 249 0.75 -2.43 -5.91
CA GLY A 249 -0.70 -2.52 -6.11
C GLY A 249 -1.25 -1.54 -7.15
N TYR A 250 -0.43 -0.62 -7.66
CA TYR A 250 -0.85 0.42 -8.60
C TYR A 250 -0.77 -0.01 -10.07
N SER A 251 -1.48 0.73 -10.92
CA SER A 251 -1.51 0.58 -12.38
C SER A 251 -0.11 0.34 -12.95
N PRO A 252 0.17 -0.84 -13.54
CA PRO A 252 1.52 -1.23 -13.93
C PRO A 252 2.10 -0.33 -15.03
N GLU A 253 1.26 0.23 -15.91
CA GLU A 253 1.65 1.14 -17.02
C GLU A 253 2.28 2.48 -16.56
N GLU A 254 2.09 2.85 -15.30
CA GLU A 254 2.67 4.07 -14.72
C GLU A 254 4.10 3.86 -14.22
N ALA A 255 4.60 2.63 -14.21
CA ALA A 255 5.95 2.37 -13.71
C ALA A 255 6.99 3.09 -14.56
N ARG A 256 7.99 3.65 -13.88
CA ARG A 256 9.16 4.24 -14.52
C ARG A 256 10.42 3.61 -13.93
N PRO A 257 11.36 3.16 -14.77
CA PRO A 257 12.67 2.74 -14.32
C PRO A 257 13.41 3.84 -13.56
N LEU A 258 14.23 3.46 -12.58
CA LEU A 258 15.22 4.33 -12.00
C LEU A 258 16.27 4.72 -13.06
N SER A 259 16.76 5.96 -12.97
CA SER A 259 17.70 6.55 -13.93
C SER A 259 19.05 5.83 -13.98
N LEU A 260 19.53 5.30 -12.85
CA LEU A 260 20.82 4.59 -12.76
C LEU A 260 20.67 3.10 -13.06
N LYS A 261 21.54 2.58 -13.94
CA LYS A 261 21.71 1.13 -14.19
C LYS A 261 22.74 0.51 -13.26
N VAL A 262 22.51 -0.77 -12.99
CA VAL A 262 23.46 -1.67 -12.35
C VAL A 262 23.88 -2.77 -13.31
N GLN A 263 24.97 -3.46 -13.01
CA GLN A 263 25.36 -4.60 -13.84
C GLN A 263 24.26 -5.67 -13.77
N PRO A 264 24.00 -6.42 -14.85
CA PRO A 264 23.14 -7.59 -14.75
C PRO A 264 23.70 -8.62 -13.76
N GLY A 265 22.86 -9.17 -12.89
CA GLY A 265 23.30 -10.16 -11.92
C GLY A 265 22.30 -10.48 -10.81
N GLU A 266 22.74 -11.30 -9.86
CA GLU A 266 22.01 -11.59 -8.62
C GLU A 266 22.64 -10.82 -7.45
N TYR A 267 21.80 -10.14 -6.67
CA TYR A 267 22.23 -9.24 -5.62
C TYR A 267 21.58 -9.60 -4.29
N GLU A 268 22.37 -9.55 -3.22
CA GLU A 268 21.86 -9.77 -1.87
C GLU A 268 20.90 -8.64 -1.47
N VAL A 269 19.80 -9.02 -0.83
CA VAL A 269 18.83 -8.10 -0.25
C VAL A 269 18.91 -8.20 1.26
N GLU A 270 18.97 -7.04 1.91
CA GLU A 270 18.91 -6.92 3.36
C GLU A 270 17.72 -6.08 3.79
N ALA A 271 17.18 -6.42 4.95
CA ALA A 271 16.09 -5.70 5.58
C ALA A 271 16.44 -5.32 7.01
N CYS A 272 16.24 -4.05 7.33
CA CYS A 272 16.22 -3.55 8.69
C CYS A 272 14.81 -3.73 9.24
N VAL A 273 14.68 -4.48 10.34
CA VAL A 273 13.41 -4.73 11.01
C VAL A 273 13.42 -4.07 12.38
N LEU A 274 12.47 -3.17 12.62
CA LEU A 274 12.18 -2.64 13.94
C LEU A 274 10.87 -3.27 14.43
N GLU A 275 10.95 -3.98 15.56
CA GLU A 275 9.85 -4.80 16.08
C GLU A 275 9.42 -5.89 15.08
N ARG A 276 8.34 -5.64 14.33
CA ARG A 276 7.75 -6.52 13.29
C ARG A 276 7.67 -5.87 11.91
N ARG A 277 8.15 -4.64 11.76
CA ARG A 277 8.02 -3.85 10.53
C ARG A 277 9.37 -3.68 9.86
N VAL A 278 9.37 -3.70 8.52
CA VAL A 278 10.56 -3.37 7.73
C VAL A 278 10.74 -1.86 7.79
N ALA A 279 11.78 -1.41 8.49
CA ALA A 279 12.14 0.00 8.65
C ALA A 279 12.97 0.52 7.46
N ALA A 280 13.73 -0.36 6.80
CA ALA A 280 14.38 -0.09 5.53
C ALA A 280 14.68 -1.40 4.80
N MET A 281 14.79 -1.35 3.48
CA MET A 281 15.26 -2.46 2.65
C MET A 281 16.38 -1.96 1.73
N ARG A 282 17.39 -2.80 1.49
CA ARG A 282 18.46 -2.50 0.52
C ARG A 282 18.83 -3.67 -0.37
N VAL A 283 19.24 -3.33 -1.60
CA VAL A 283 19.90 -4.24 -2.54
C VAL A 283 21.39 -3.89 -2.56
N LEU A 284 22.26 -4.87 -2.31
CA LEU A 284 23.70 -4.71 -2.22
C LEU A 284 24.38 -5.03 -3.55
N PHE A 285 25.08 -4.04 -4.13
CA PHE A 285 25.86 -4.19 -5.37
C PHE A 285 27.36 -4.42 -5.09
N ALA A 286 27.87 -3.87 -4.00
CA ALA A 286 29.24 -4.05 -3.57
C ALA A 286 29.41 -3.76 -2.08
N SER A 287 30.51 -4.24 -1.50
CA SER A 287 30.96 -3.85 -0.16
C SER A 287 32.10 -2.84 -0.24
N SER A 288 32.19 -1.95 0.75
CA SER A 288 33.29 -0.98 0.91
C SER A 288 33.38 -0.52 2.36
N ASP A 289 34.61 -0.46 2.89
CA ASP A 289 34.90 0.14 4.20
C ASP A 289 35.23 1.64 4.10
N GLN A 290 35.12 2.23 2.90
CA GLN A 290 35.51 3.61 2.63
C GLN A 290 34.38 4.58 2.99
N LYS A 291 34.53 5.24 4.15
CA LYS A 291 33.62 6.27 4.67
C LYS A 291 34.16 7.69 4.33
N PRO A 292 33.32 8.74 4.28
CA PRO A 292 31.87 8.72 4.47
C PRO A 292 31.13 8.12 3.26
N PHE A 293 29.94 7.58 3.53
CA PHE A 293 29.02 7.19 2.47
C PHE A 293 28.32 8.42 1.89
N VAL A 294 28.07 8.37 0.60
CA VAL A 294 27.51 9.46 -0.19
C VAL A 294 26.16 9.00 -0.73
N TYR A 295 25.10 9.70 -0.33
CA TYR A 295 23.74 9.40 -0.75
C TYR A 295 23.35 10.27 -1.95
N ARG A 296 22.60 9.68 -2.86
CA ARG A 296 22.02 10.35 -4.04
C ARG A 296 20.58 9.94 -4.20
N GLN A 297 19.73 10.85 -4.65
CA GLN A 297 18.33 10.56 -4.91
C GLN A 297 18.19 9.46 -5.98
N ALA A 298 17.31 8.49 -5.74
CA ALA A 298 16.95 7.49 -6.73
C ALA A 298 15.78 7.98 -7.59
N VAL A 299 16.05 8.91 -8.50
CA VAL A 299 15.06 9.46 -9.44
C VAL A 299 14.82 8.53 -10.63
N THR A 300 13.63 8.60 -11.21
CA THR A 300 13.25 7.84 -12.41
C THR A 300 13.83 8.46 -13.70
N VAL A 301 13.83 7.69 -14.79
CA VAL A 301 14.38 8.08 -16.11
C VAL A 301 13.76 9.34 -16.74
N ASP A 302 12.62 9.79 -16.22
CA ASP A 302 11.90 11.01 -16.62
C ASP A 302 12.03 12.16 -15.61
N GLY A 303 12.93 12.04 -14.63
CA GLY A 303 13.15 13.06 -13.60
C GLY A 303 12.05 13.10 -12.54
N GLY A 304 11.33 11.99 -12.35
CA GLY A 304 10.35 11.83 -11.29
C GLY A 304 10.96 11.84 -9.89
N SER A 305 10.10 11.87 -8.88
CA SER A 305 10.49 11.95 -7.47
C SER A 305 11.29 10.72 -7.03
N SER A 306 12.26 10.92 -6.12
CA SER A 306 12.90 9.82 -5.37
C SER A 306 12.05 9.33 -4.19
N ILE A 307 10.87 9.92 -4.00
CA ILE A 307 9.88 9.48 -3.02
C ILE A 307 8.93 8.49 -3.69
N ILE A 308 8.89 7.27 -3.17
CA ILE A 308 7.94 6.24 -3.58
C ILE A 308 6.62 6.51 -2.87
N GLY A 309 5.61 6.95 -3.63
CA GLY A 309 4.24 7.05 -3.15
C GLY A 309 3.62 5.66 -2.99
N VAL A 310 2.96 5.44 -1.85
CA VAL A 310 2.32 4.18 -1.47
C VAL A 310 0.90 4.43 -1.02
N ASP A 311 -0.01 3.60 -1.50
CA ASP A 311 -1.46 3.64 -1.29
C ASP A 311 -2.08 2.23 -1.22
N ALA A 312 -1.33 1.17 -1.59
CA ALA A 312 -1.69 -0.21 -1.34
C ALA A 312 -0.82 -0.85 -0.23
N GLY A 313 -0.24 -0.03 0.66
CA GLY A 313 0.48 -0.51 1.85
C GLY A 313 1.74 -1.37 1.57
N ASN A 314 2.34 -1.26 0.39
CA ASN A 314 3.51 -2.06 0.00
C ASN A 314 4.49 -1.29 -0.88
N VAL A 315 5.73 -1.78 -0.97
CA VAL A 315 6.74 -1.34 -1.93
C VAL A 315 7.49 -2.53 -2.50
N ALA A 316 7.66 -2.54 -3.82
CA ALA A 316 8.45 -3.52 -4.54
C ALA A 316 9.73 -2.92 -5.12
N ILE A 317 10.79 -3.73 -5.14
CA ILE A 317 11.99 -3.53 -5.97
C ILE A 317 12.00 -4.64 -7.02
N CYS A 318 12.01 -4.27 -8.29
CA CYS A 318 11.87 -5.20 -9.41
C CYS A 318 12.95 -4.99 -10.47
N ASP A 319 13.29 -6.05 -11.20
CA ASP A 319 13.93 -5.93 -12.51
C ASP A 319 13.00 -5.20 -13.48
N GLY A 320 13.53 -4.20 -14.18
CA GLY A 320 12.77 -3.31 -15.05
C GLY A 320 12.16 -4.04 -16.24
N GLN A 321 12.93 -4.88 -16.94
CA GLN A 321 12.43 -5.63 -18.09
C GLN A 321 11.36 -6.63 -17.68
N ALA A 322 11.60 -7.40 -16.60
CA ALA A 322 10.66 -8.40 -16.11
C ALA A 322 9.32 -7.76 -15.67
N TYR A 323 9.38 -6.59 -15.03
CA TYR A 323 8.19 -5.84 -14.63
C TYR A 323 7.42 -5.33 -15.85
N MET A 324 8.10 -4.76 -16.84
CA MET A 324 7.44 -4.10 -17.96
C MET A 324 6.93 -5.06 -19.04
N SER A 325 7.49 -6.27 -19.15
CA SER A 325 7.09 -7.24 -20.18
C SER A 325 5.83 -8.05 -19.84
N ARG A 326 5.13 -7.73 -18.76
CA ARG A 326 3.98 -8.52 -18.29
C ARG A 326 2.65 -7.93 -18.74
N THR A 327 1.66 -8.81 -18.82
CA THR A 327 0.26 -8.41 -18.97
C THR A 327 -0.26 -7.79 -17.68
N ARG A 328 -1.31 -6.97 -17.80
CA ARG A 328 -1.98 -6.41 -16.62
C ARG A 328 -2.55 -7.51 -15.73
N ARG A 329 -3.04 -8.60 -16.33
CA ARG A 329 -3.54 -9.77 -15.60
C ARG A 329 -2.44 -10.52 -14.84
N ASN A 330 -1.25 -10.65 -15.41
CA ASN A 330 -0.11 -11.23 -14.69
C ASN A 330 0.29 -10.38 -13.50
N HIS A 331 0.30 -9.05 -13.67
CA HIS A 331 0.54 -8.14 -12.56
C HIS A 331 -0.46 -8.32 -11.41
N GLU A 332 -1.76 -8.36 -11.72
CA GLU A 332 -2.81 -8.58 -10.72
C GLU A 332 -2.64 -9.94 -10.02
N ARG A 333 -2.30 -11.00 -10.76
CA ARG A 333 -2.05 -12.33 -10.18
C ARG A 333 -0.83 -12.35 -9.25
N GLU A 334 0.27 -11.74 -9.66
CA GLU A 334 1.49 -11.59 -8.85
C GLU A 334 1.22 -10.77 -7.58
N TYR A 335 0.37 -9.74 -7.67
CA TYR A 335 -0.07 -8.95 -6.51
C TYR A 335 -0.91 -9.80 -5.55
N GLN A 336 -1.88 -10.57 -6.05
CA GLN A 336 -2.65 -11.49 -5.21
C GLN A 336 -1.77 -12.57 -4.57
N GLU A 337 -0.80 -13.14 -5.30
CA GLU A 337 0.18 -14.09 -4.74
C GLU A 337 0.97 -13.45 -3.59
N TRP A 338 1.36 -12.18 -3.72
CA TRP A 338 2.00 -11.45 -2.63
C TRP A 338 1.08 -11.28 -1.42
N VAL A 339 -0.19 -10.91 -1.63
CA VAL A 339 -1.19 -10.78 -0.55
C VAL A 339 -1.35 -12.12 0.18
N GLU A 340 -1.56 -13.21 -0.55
CA GLU A 340 -1.71 -14.56 0.01
C GLU A 340 -0.49 -14.98 0.83
N LYS A 341 0.72 -14.80 0.29
CA LYS A 341 1.97 -15.12 1.02
C LYS A 341 2.14 -14.26 2.26
N THR A 342 1.74 -13.00 2.21
CA THR A 342 1.81 -12.06 3.33
C THR A 342 0.85 -12.47 4.44
N LEU A 343 -0.39 -12.86 4.10
CA LEU A 343 -1.40 -13.33 5.04
C LEU A 343 -1.05 -14.71 5.64
N ALA A 344 -0.43 -15.59 4.87
CA ALA A 344 0.01 -16.91 5.32
C ALA A 344 1.29 -16.88 6.18
N ARG A 345 1.89 -15.70 6.37
CA ARG A 345 3.19 -15.56 7.01
C ARG A 345 3.13 -15.91 8.51
N ALA A 346 4.09 -16.71 8.97
CA ALA A 346 4.23 -17.01 10.39
C ALA A 346 4.48 -15.73 11.22
N PRO A 347 3.88 -15.60 12.41
CA PRO A 347 4.13 -14.46 13.29
C PRO A 347 5.62 -14.26 13.57
N GLY A 348 6.13 -13.05 13.32
CA GLY A 348 7.51 -12.67 13.60
C GLY A 348 8.50 -12.82 12.44
N SER A 349 8.08 -13.41 11.32
CA SER A 349 8.83 -13.35 10.06
C SER A 349 8.78 -11.93 9.47
N PRO A 350 9.86 -11.46 8.81
CA PRO A 350 9.89 -10.14 8.20
C PRO A 350 8.84 -10.02 7.10
N ASP A 351 8.28 -8.81 6.96
CA ASP A 351 7.28 -8.52 5.94
C ASP A 351 7.91 -8.31 4.57
N LEU A 352 8.49 -9.38 4.02
CA LEU A 352 9.18 -9.41 2.73
C LEU A 352 8.88 -10.71 1.98
N THR A 353 8.68 -10.60 0.67
CA THR A 353 8.32 -11.70 -0.21
C THR A 353 9.03 -11.54 -1.55
N PHE A 354 9.74 -12.59 -1.97
CA PHE A 354 10.27 -12.66 -3.33
C PHE A 354 9.19 -13.18 -4.29
N LEU A 355 9.09 -12.52 -5.44
CA LEU A 355 8.20 -12.90 -6.54
C LEU A 355 9.02 -13.17 -7.79
N LYS A 356 8.45 -14.05 -8.62
CA LYS A 356 8.92 -14.30 -9.98
C LYS A 356 7.98 -13.54 -10.89
N LEU A 357 8.49 -12.49 -11.53
CA LEU A 357 7.69 -11.71 -12.46
C LEU A 357 7.73 -12.35 -13.84
N GLY A 358 6.55 -12.55 -14.44
CA GLY A 358 6.39 -13.25 -15.70
C GLY A 358 6.86 -14.71 -15.67
N ASP A 359 7.30 -15.22 -16.82
CA ASP A 359 7.73 -16.63 -16.96
C ASP A 359 9.20 -16.88 -16.54
N LEU A 360 9.83 -15.91 -15.87
CA LEU A 360 11.22 -16.05 -15.45
C LEU A 360 11.34 -16.96 -14.22
N PRO A 361 12.29 -17.92 -14.22
CA PRO A 361 12.42 -18.86 -13.11
C PRO A 361 13.05 -18.23 -11.85
N GLN A 362 13.71 -17.07 -11.98
CA GLN A 362 14.39 -16.37 -10.90
C GLN A 362 13.48 -15.37 -10.16
N ASN A 363 13.86 -15.03 -8.92
CA ASN A 363 13.20 -13.98 -8.15
C ASN A 363 13.58 -12.60 -8.72
N THR A 364 12.74 -12.05 -9.59
CA THR A 364 12.95 -10.74 -10.24
C THR A 364 12.25 -9.59 -9.53
N ALA A 365 11.56 -9.87 -8.43
CA ALA A 365 11.05 -8.85 -7.53
C ALA A 365 11.16 -9.26 -6.06
N VAL A 366 11.28 -8.26 -5.22
CA VAL A 366 11.10 -8.35 -3.77
C VAL A 366 10.10 -7.29 -3.33
N VAL A 367 9.08 -7.71 -2.60
CA VAL A 367 7.97 -6.84 -2.15
C VAL A 367 7.92 -6.86 -0.63
N SER A 368 7.81 -5.68 -0.03
CA SER A 368 7.68 -5.47 1.41
C SER A 368 6.39 -4.73 1.72
N GLY A 369 5.77 -4.99 2.87
CA GLY A 369 4.82 -4.03 3.44
C GLY A 369 5.52 -2.70 3.70
N SER A 370 4.82 -1.59 3.48
CA SER A 370 5.39 -0.25 3.58
C SER A 370 5.29 0.28 5.01
N GLY A 371 6.41 0.29 5.74
CA GLY A 371 6.53 0.90 7.06
C GLY A 371 5.28 0.91 7.95
N TYR A 372 4.62 2.07 8.06
CA TYR A 372 3.36 2.27 8.81
C TYR A 372 2.09 2.32 7.94
N GLY A 373 2.20 2.07 6.64
CA GLY A 373 1.09 2.06 5.68
C GLY A 373 1.36 3.01 4.51
N ASP A 374 0.33 3.74 4.11
CA ASP A 374 0.38 4.67 2.98
C ASP A 374 1.24 5.89 3.30
N GLY A 375 1.89 6.45 2.28
CA GLY A 375 2.80 7.58 2.45
C GLY A 375 3.85 7.69 1.35
N GLY A 376 4.80 8.61 1.55
CA GLY A 376 5.94 8.81 0.68
C GLY A 376 7.22 8.30 1.33
N TYR A 377 7.91 7.36 0.69
CA TYR A 377 9.13 6.75 1.22
C TYR A 377 10.34 7.07 0.34
N PRO A 378 11.36 7.77 0.89
CA PRO A 378 12.53 8.14 0.11
C PRO A 378 13.40 6.93 -0.25
N ALA A 379 13.93 6.97 -1.47
CA ALA A 379 14.86 6.00 -1.98
C ALA A 379 16.18 6.65 -2.40
N TYR A 380 17.29 5.96 -2.11
CA TYR A 380 18.63 6.48 -2.30
C TYR A 380 19.55 5.46 -2.97
N TRP A 381 20.42 5.97 -3.84
CA TRP A 381 21.65 5.29 -4.22
C TRP A 381 22.75 5.60 -3.19
N VAL A 382 23.48 4.57 -2.78
CA VAL A 382 24.55 4.68 -1.79
C VAL A 382 25.89 4.45 -2.49
N PHE A 383 26.78 5.42 -2.37
CA PHE A 383 28.14 5.38 -2.90
C PHE A 383 29.17 5.47 -1.78
N ASP A 384 30.38 4.95 -2.02
CA ASP A 384 31.52 5.26 -1.16
C ASP A 384 32.18 6.59 -1.51
N ALA A 385 33.18 6.99 -0.72
CA ALA A 385 33.96 8.20 -0.93
C ALA A 385 34.71 8.26 -2.27
N LYS A 386 34.86 7.14 -3.00
CA LYS A 386 35.47 7.06 -4.33
C LYS A 386 34.43 6.93 -5.45
N ASN A 387 33.16 7.22 -5.15
CA ASN A 387 32.05 7.14 -6.09
C ASN A 387 31.78 5.72 -6.62
N LYS A 388 32.14 4.67 -5.86
CA LYS A 388 31.75 3.29 -6.16
C LYS A 388 30.32 3.06 -5.65
N LEU A 389 29.45 2.56 -6.52
CA LEU A 389 28.09 2.18 -6.15
C LEU A 389 28.11 0.98 -5.18
N LEU A 390 27.44 1.11 -4.04
CA LEU A 390 27.38 0.11 -2.99
C LEU A 390 25.99 -0.52 -2.88
N ALA A 391 24.94 0.30 -2.86
CA ALA A 391 23.58 -0.17 -2.60
C ALA A 391 22.50 0.74 -3.19
N PHE A 392 21.31 0.17 -3.30
CA PHE A 392 20.04 0.89 -3.46
C PHE A 392 19.23 0.67 -2.18
N VAL A 393 18.75 1.75 -1.56
CA VAL A 393 18.02 1.73 -0.29
C VAL A 393 16.65 2.37 -0.46
N ILE A 394 15.64 1.78 0.19
CA ILE A 394 14.37 2.42 0.50
C ILE A 394 14.27 2.56 2.02
N ASP A 395 14.04 3.78 2.50
CA ASP A 395 13.88 4.10 3.91
C ASP A 395 12.38 4.32 4.22
N PHE A 396 11.82 3.46 5.08
CA PHE A 396 10.41 3.57 5.47
C PHE A 396 10.17 4.58 6.59
N GLN A 397 11.20 5.33 6.99
CA GLN A 397 11.18 6.41 7.99
C GLN A 397 10.65 5.98 9.37
N ILE A 398 10.71 4.68 9.68
CA ILE A 398 10.28 4.12 10.97
C ILE A 398 11.28 4.43 12.09
N ALA A 399 12.57 4.50 11.75
CA ALA A 399 13.68 4.79 12.68
C ALA A 399 14.30 6.17 12.43
N ALA A 400 13.63 7.01 11.63
CA ALA A 400 14.08 8.35 11.28
C ALA A 400 13.59 9.39 12.30
N GLU A 401 14.45 10.33 12.66
CA GLU A 401 14.04 11.53 13.40
C GLU A 401 13.56 12.59 12.41
N LYS A 402 12.33 13.07 12.61
CA LYS A 402 11.81 14.23 11.87
C LYS A 402 12.49 15.50 12.36
N LEU A 403 13.03 16.27 11.44
CA LEU A 403 13.66 17.55 11.68
C LEU A 403 12.66 18.68 11.48
N TYR A 404 12.71 19.65 12.39
CA TYR A 404 11.81 20.80 12.38
C TYR A 404 12.60 22.08 12.58
N ARG A 405 12.20 23.10 11.82
CA ARG A 405 12.51 24.49 12.12
C ARG A 405 11.36 25.10 12.91
N VAL A 406 11.69 25.92 13.89
CA VAL A 406 10.71 26.53 14.80
C VAL A 406 10.69 28.04 14.59
N VAL A 407 9.54 28.57 14.21
CA VAL A 407 9.28 30.02 14.11
C VAL A 407 8.52 30.45 15.35
N LYS A 408 9.05 31.43 16.09
CA LYS A 408 8.41 31.99 17.28
C LYS A 408 7.96 33.42 17.03
N VAL A 409 6.69 33.70 17.29
CA VAL A 409 6.06 35.01 17.14
C VAL A 409 5.51 35.45 18.48
N PRO A 410 5.82 36.67 18.96
CA PRO A 410 5.19 37.22 20.16
C PRO A 410 3.67 37.31 19.98
N TRP A 411 2.92 36.73 20.92
CA TRP A 411 1.45 36.83 20.94
C TRP A 411 1.03 37.98 21.85
N LYS A 412 0.06 38.78 21.40
CA LYS A 412 -0.54 39.87 22.18
C LYS A 412 -2.04 39.86 21.99
N SER A 413 -2.78 40.25 23.03
CA SER A 413 -4.23 40.43 22.90
C SER A 413 -4.54 41.45 21.79
N GLY A 414 -5.55 41.13 20.97
CA GLY A 414 -5.96 41.96 19.83
C GLY A 414 -5.05 41.91 18.59
N LEU A 415 -4.01 41.07 18.58
CA LEU A 415 -3.12 40.88 17.41
C LEU A 415 -3.91 40.53 16.13
N SER A 416 -3.63 41.20 15.01
CA SER A 416 -4.26 41.00 13.71
C SER A 416 -3.33 41.38 12.54
N GLY A 417 -3.63 40.87 11.34
CA GLY A 417 -2.84 41.09 10.13
C GLY A 417 -1.60 40.20 10.04
N ILE A 418 -0.66 40.52 9.17
CA ILE A 418 0.61 39.78 9.01
C ILE A 418 1.50 40.05 10.23
N VAL A 419 1.71 39.02 11.04
CA VAL A 419 2.47 39.09 12.30
C VAL A 419 3.89 38.57 12.17
N HIS A 420 4.17 37.79 11.13
CA HIS A 420 5.50 37.32 10.78
C HIS A 420 5.62 37.13 9.28
N LYS A 421 6.80 37.43 8.72
CA LYS A 421 7.09 37.21 7.31
C LYS A 421 8.59 36.99 7.10
N GLU A 422 8.91 35.85 6.50
CA GLU A 422 10.23 35.46 6.03
C GLU A 422 10.08 34.73 4.67
N PRO A 423 11.18 34.42 3.93
CA PRO A 423 11.08 33.92 2.55
C PRO A 423 10.23 32.67 2.36
N GLU A 424 10.21 31.76 3.34
CA GLU A 424 9.54 30.44 3.25
C GLU A 424 8.35 30.32 4.23
N CYS A 425 8.01 31.39 4.97
CA CYS A 425 6.91 31.37 5.94
C CYS A 425 6.33 32.78 6.18
N ALA A 426 5.01 32.91 6.12
CA ALA A 426 4.29 34.08 6.60
C ALA A 426 3.15 33.65 7.52
N ILE A 427 2.97 34.37 8.61
CA ILE A 427 1.91 34.10 9.58
C ILE A 427 1.01 35.34 9.62
N GLU A 428 -0.27 35.13 9.39
CA GLU A 428 -1.31 36.14 9.41
C GLU A 428 -2.39 35.76 10.41
N VAL A 429 -2.86 36.75 11.17
CA VAL A 429 -3.93 36.59 12.14
C VAL A 429 -5.17 37.30 11.64
N GLU A 430 -6.14 36.53 11.21
CA GLU A 430 -7.44 37.00 10.76
C GLU A 430 -8.49 36.67 11.82
N ARG A 431 -8.89 37.67 12.62
CA ARG A 431 -9.79 37.44 13.77
C ARG A 431 -11.14 36.81 13.41
N ALA A 432 -11.58 36.93 12.15
CA ALA A 432 -12.82 36.35 11.66
C ALA A 432 -12.70 34.87 11.25
N THR A 433 -11.50 34.40 10.88
CA THR A 433 -11.27 33.09 10.24
C THR A 433 -10.27 32.22 11.00
N GLY A 434 -9.22 32.82 11.57
CA GLY A 434 -8.24 32.11 12.38
C GLY A 434 -6.80 32.62 12.23
N VAL A 435 -5.84 31.73 12.44
CA VAL A 435 -4.42 31.96 12.15
C VAL A 435 -4.08 31.25 10.85
N VAL A 436 -3.64 32.03 9.86
CA VAL A 436 -3.25 31.57 8.53
C VAL A 436 -1.73 31.50 8.49
N VAL A 437 -1.19 30.32 8.19
CA VAL A 437 0.24 30.11 7.98
C VAL A 437 0.46 29.78 6.52
N ARG A 438 1.15 30.67 5.80
CA ARG A 438 1.56 30.46 4.42
C ARG A 438 3.00 29.97 4.40
N GLY A 439 3.23 28.84 3.78
CA GLY A 439 4.50 28.12 3.79
C GLY A 439 4.25 26.62 3.70
N SER A 440 5.14 25.90 3.04
CA SER A 440 5.02 24.44 2.93
C SER A 440 5.37 23.76 4.26
N ASN A 441 4.84 22.55 4.45
CA ASN A 441 5.26 21.62 5.51
C ASN A 441 5.05 22.10 6.95
N VAL A 442 4.03 22.92 7.20
CA VAL A 442 3.62 23.27 8.58
C VAL A 442 3.12 22.00 9.28
N SER A 443 3.78 21.64 10.38
CA SER A 443 3.50 20.41 11.12
C SER A 443 2.63 20.64 12.35
N GLU A 444 2.84 21.74 13.07
CA GLU A 444 2.17 22.04 14.33
C GLU A 444 2.22 23.54 14.61
N ALA A 445 1.14 24.09 15.18
CA ALA A 445 1.14 25.40 15.84
C ALA A 445 0.89 25.22 17.34
N ARG A 446 1.68 25.89 18.19
CA ARG A 446 1.54 25.86 19.64
C ARG A 446 1.46 27.28 20.19
N TRP A 447 0.49 27.54 21.06
CA TRP A 447 0.41 28.78 21.82
C TRP A 447 0.94 28.53 23.22
N LEU A 448 1.91 29.33 23.64
CA LEU A 448 2.65 29.14 24.87
C LEU A 448 2.44 30.32 25.83
N ASP A 449 2.37 30.02 27.12
CA ASP A 449 2.34 31.02 28.20
C ASP A 449 3.75 31.60 28.48
N ALA A 450 3.85 32.52 29.43
CA ALA A 450 5.12 33.18 29.79
C ALA A 450 6.18 32.25 30.40
N ALA A 451 5.78 31.10 30.94
CA ALA A 451 6.67 30.07 31.43
C ALA A 451 7.06 29.04 30.35
N GLY A 452 6.50 29.16 29.13
CA GLY A 452 6.67 28.19 28.05
C GLY A 452 5.73 27.00 28.13
N GLY A 453 4.75 27.01 29.03
CA GLY A 453 3.69 26.01 29.11
C GLY A 453 2.75 26.09 27.90
N VAL A 454 2.28 24.94 27.42
CA VAL A 454 1.38 24.88 26.25
C VAL A 454 -0.04 25.27 26.66
N VAL A 455 -0.50 26.44 26.17
CA VAL A 455 -1.88 26.94 26.34
C VAL A 455 -2.82 26.22 25.39
N ALA A 456 -2.43 26.06 24.13
CA ALA A 456 -3.21 25.35 23.10
C ALA A 456 -2.31 24.82 21.98
N THR A 457 -2.80 23.83 21.23
CA THR A 457 -2.13 23.30 20.03
C THR A 457 -3.08 23.24 18.84
N SER A 458 -2.54 23.29 17.62
CA SER A 458 -3.31 23.18 16.37
C SER A 458 -4.17 21.92 16.29
N HIS A 459 -3.77 20.82 16.95
CA HIS A 459 -4.54 19.58 17.01
C HIS A 459 -5.88 19.72 17.77
N GLN A 460 -6.05 20.77 18.57
CA GLN A 460 -7.30 21.07 19.28
C GLN A 460 -8.28 21.88 18.44
N PHE A 461 -7.87 22.34 17.26
CA PHE A 461 -8.61 23.27 16.42
C PHE A 461 -8.98 22.63 15.08
N ALA A 462 -10.09 23.11 14.49
CA ALA A 462 -10.38 22.79 13.10
C ALA A 462 -9.30 23.43 12.21
N SER A 463 -8.91 22.71 11.16
CA SER A 463 -7.93 23.21 10.19
C SER A 463 -8.34 22.91 8.76
N SER A 464 -8.02 23.85 7.86
CA SER A 464 -8.07 23.66 6.42
C SER A 464 -6.66 23.75 5.84
N HIS A 465 -6.40 22.98 4.80
CA HIS A 465 -5.08 22.85 4.17
C HIS A 465 -5.22 23.04 2.67
N SER A 466 -4.42 23.94 2.10
CA SER A 466 -4.06 23.96 0.68
C SER A 466 -2.60 23.51 0.53
N HIS A 467 -2.08 23.56 -0.70
CA HIS A 467 -0.69 23.20 -0.96
C HIS A 467 0.34 24.11 -0.26
N ASP A 468 -0.01 25.38 -0.03
CA ASP A 468 0.88 26.43 0.45
C ASP A 468 0.34 27.20 1.66
N GLU A 469 -0.86 26.87 2.13
CA GLU A 469 -1.54 27.57 3.21
C GLU A 469 -2.23 26.59 4.16
N GLN A 470 -2.06 26.81 5.46
CA GLN A 470 -2.80 26.12 6.50
C GLN A 470 -3.49 27.15 7.40
N THR A 471 -4.79 26.98 7.58
CA THR A 471 -5.61 27.87 8.41
C THR A 471 -6.10 27.13 9.63
N PHE A 472 -5.84 27.69 10.82
CA PHE A 472 -6.28 27.16 12.11
C PHE A 472 -7.41 28.02 12.68
N SER A 473 -8.60 27.44 12.86
CA SER A 473 -9.72 28.12 13.52
C SER A 473 -9.53 28.10 15.04
N VAL A 474 -9.05 29.20 15.61
CA VAL A 474 -8.64 29.28 17.01
C VAL A 474 -9.64 30.01 17.91
N ASP A 475 -9.64 29.68 19.20
CA ASP A 475 -10.33 30.44 20.25
C ASP A 475 -9.48 31.64 20.69
N PHE A 476 -9.71 32.79 20.06
CA PHE A 476 -8.97 34.02 20.33
C PHE A 476 -9.13 34.54 21.75
N GLU A 477 -10.28 34.34 22.42
CA GLU A 477 -10.48 34.83 23.78
C GLU A 477 -9.60 34.06 24.78
N ARG A 478 -9.53 32.74 24.61
CA ARG A 478 -8.63 31.90 25.39
C ARG A 478 -7.16 32.26 25.15
N LEU A 479 -6.78 32.39 23.88
CA LEU A 479 -5.39 32.67 23.52
C LEU A 479 -4.93 34.05 23.99
N ASP A 480 -5.78 35.08 23.87
CA ASP A 480 -5.44 36.45 24.27
C ASP A 480 -5.26 36.62 25.79
N ARG A 481 -5.90 35.76 26.59
CA ARG A 481 -5.76 35.78 28.05
C ARG A 481 -4.46 35.13 28.52
N ASP A 482 -4.13 33.98 27.93
CA ASP A 482 -3.18 33.03 28.53
C ASP A 482 -1.87 32.89 27.73
N ALA A 483 -1.88 33.14 26.41
CA ALA A 483 -0.71 32.97 25.55
C ALA A 483 0.10 34.26 25.36
N VAL A 484 1.42 34.11 25.31
CA VAL A 484 2.37 35.20 25.00
C VAL A 484 3.28 34.87 23.81
N THR A 485 3.26 33.64 23.32
CA THR A 485 4.04 33.22 22.14
C THR A 485 3.23 32.25 21.28
N LEU A 486 3.25 32.49 19.97
CA LEU A 486 2.88 31.51 18.95
C LEU A 486 4.14 30.85 18.41
N GLU A 487 4.21 29.53 18.48
CA GLU A 487 5.27 28.71 17.93
C GLU A 487 4.75 27.90 16.74
N ILE A 488 5.35 28.06 15.56
CA ILE A 488 5.06 27.26 14.37
C ILE A 488 6.23 26.31 14.12
N LYS A 489 5.95 25.01 14.09
CA LYS A 489 6.90 23.97 13.65
C LYS A 489 6.72 23.71 12.17
N ILE A 490 7.81 23.85 11.43
CA ILE A 490 7.88 23.60 9.98
C ILE A 490 8.79 22.39 9.79
N TYR A 491 8.29 21.33 9.18
CA TYR A 491 9.07 20.14 8.85
C TYR A 491 10.11 20.49 7.79
N THR A 492 11.37 20.18 8.06
CA THR A 492 12.50 20.52 7.18
C THR A 492 13.18 19.30 6.56
N GLY A 493 12.76 18.09 6.91
CA GLY A 493 13.40 16.85 6.46
C GLY A 493 13.53 15.85 7.60
N PHE A 494 14.34 14.83 7.41
CA PHE A 494 14.59 13.82 8.43
C PHE A 494 16.06 13.44 8.51
N ARG A 495 16.43 12.77 9.62
CA ARG A 495 17.76 12.18 9.78
C ARG A 495 17.69 10.77 10.34
N ASN A 496 18.59 9.92 9.90
CA ASN A 496 18.86 8.64 10.55
C ASN A 496 19.99 8.86 11.56
N ASN A 497 19.64 8.93 12.84
CA ASN A 497 20.57 9.27 13.91
C ASN A 497 21.78 8.33 13.96
N ARG A 498 22.88 8.78 14.57
CA ARG A 498 24.03 7.95 14.95
C ARG A 498 23.77 7.14 16.22
#